data_AF-A0A8T9Q7C3-F1
#
_entry.id   AF-A0A8T9Q7C3-F1
#
_cell.length_a   1.000
_cell.length_b   1.000
_cell.length_c   1.000
_cell.angle_alpha   90.00
_cell.angle_beta   90.00
_cell.angle_gamma   90.00
#
_symmetry.space_group_name_H-M   'P 1'
#
loop_
_entity.id
_entity.type
_entity.pdbx_description
1 polymer ?
#
loop_
_entity_poly.entity_id
_entity_poly.type
_entity_poly.pdbx_seq_one_letter_code
_entity_poly.pdbx_strand_id
1 'polypeptide(L)'
;MSAPLSPNSDFLLSKTDAELLYLVQNPGFYHADLIVRARHELSRRGISVTPPPPPATAGAAEASYEEAPARNWLVPALGAGLVLAAAGLFFWPTAPQPPAPAKPKPAQLVAVATHMLPSFDSLTTVQLQTMPTTLPAAERADTTAQRKFLILARRFWEAENQSSYLFDQVVAEKTDATFPGHVDIALDKWRRLTSALVYSHRLQPTMLRELSQMHHVATIRVTTLEAQRNAYKVGAPVLNEYAMLMNDSVLYMRQALLGVPVAQRLKPGTVTKTHARVAPAMQILTELPPTRPGHNPVYVLDGELLASDPQTGEAPSQVTRLDPADIERVTVLGPEMAVRTFGPRAHSGAVIVTTK
;
A
#
# COMPACT_ATOMS: atom_id res chain seq x y z
N MET A 1 -17.00 -38.73 6.09
CA MET A 1 -18.34 -38.30 5.64
C MET A 1 -18.34 -36.78 5.56
N SER A 2 -18.18 -36.24 4.35
CA SER A 2 -18.12 -34.80 4.11
C SER A 2 -19.52 -34.23 4.15
N ALA A 3 -19.81 -33.39 5.15
CA ALA A 3 -21.06 -32.63 5.19
C ALA A 3 -20.99 -31.49 4.15
N PRO A 4 -22.06 -31.23 3.38
CA PRO A 4 -22.10 -30.13 2.44
C PRO A 4 -22.12 -28.78 3.17
N LEU A 5 -21.24 -27.88 2.74
CA LEU A 5 -21.08 -26.51 3.23
C LEU A 5 -22.22 -25.61 2.69
N SER A 6 -23.23 -25.30 3.51
CA SER A 6 -24.16 -24.19 3.22
C SER A 6 -24.62 -23.50 4.51
N PRO A 7 -24.14 -22.26 4.77
CA PRO A 7 -24.96 -21.35 5.57
C PRO A 7 -24.93 -19.87 5.12
N ASN A 8 -24.66 -19.56 3.84
CA ASN A 8 -24.79 -18.19 3.28
C ASN A 8 -25.66 -18.11 2.03
N SER A 9 -26.38 -19.19 1.69
CA SER A 9 -27.32 -19.20 0.56
C SER A 9 -28.53 -18.31 0.82
N ASP A 10 -28.96 -18.15 2.08
CA ASP A 10 -30.24 -17.49 2.40
C ASP A 10 -30.23 -15.96 2.26
N PHE A 11 -29.08 -15.29 2.44
CA PHE A 11 -29.05 -13.83 2.33
C PHE A 11 -29.47 -13.36 0.94
N LEU A 12 -28.95 -13.98 -0.12
CA LEU A 12 -29.30 -13.63 -1.50
C LEU A 12 -30.72 -14.08 -1.87
N LEU A 13 -31.24 -15.15 -1.24
CA LEU A 13 -32.62 -15.58 -1.44
C LEU A 13 -33.63 -14.54 -0.90
N SER A 14 -33.29 -13.86 0.20
CA SER A 14 -34.13 -12.81 0.80
C SER A 14 -34.13 -11.48 0.02
N LYS A 15 -33.23 -11.31 -0.95
CA LYS A 15 -33.10 -10.07 -1.73
C LYS A 15 -34.06 -10.03 -2.91
N THR A 16 -34.57 -8.83 -3.18
CA THR A 16 -35.41 -8.56 -4.35
C THR A 16 -34.57 -8.56 -5.62
N ASP A 17 -35.22 -8.75 -6.77
CA ASP A 17 -34.52 -8.78 -8.06
C ASP A 17 -33.79 -7.46 -8.37
N ALA A 18 -34.38 -6.32 -7.96
CA ALA A 18 -33.77 -5.00 -8.09
C ALA A 18 -32.49 -4.85 -7.25
N GLU A 19 -32.48 -5.36 -6.01
CA GLU A 19 -31.28 -5.36 -5.18
C GLU A 19 -30.19 -6.26 -5.75
N LEU A 20 -30.56 -7.44 -6.24
CA LEU A 20 -29.59 -8.35 -6.89
C LEU A 20 -29.01 -7.73 -8.17
N LEU A 21 -29.84 -7.05 -8.98
CA LEU A 21 -29.37 -6.31 -10.15
C LEU A 21 -28.43 -5.17 -9.76
N TYR A 22 -28.73 -4.43 -8.70
CA TYR A 22 -27.87 -3.36 -8.19
C TYR A 22 -26.48 -3.87 -7.79
N LEU A 23 -26.41 -5.00 -7.09
CA LEU A 23 -25.14 -5.65 -6.74
C LEU A 23 -24.30 -5.98 -7.98
N VAL A 24 -24.94 -6.44 -9.05
CA VAL A 24 -24.26 -6.83 -10.30
C VAL A 24 -23.83 -5.62 -11.13
N GLN A 25 -24.62 -4.54 -11.13
CA GLN A 25 -24.31 -3.30 -11.85
C GLN A 25 -23.20 -2.48 -11.21
N ASN A 26 -22.94 -2.68 -9.92
CA ASN A 26 -22.00 -1.90 -9.12
C ASN A 26 -20.84 -2.75 -8.56
N PRO A 27 -20.10 -3.49 -9.41
CA PRO A 27 -19.14 -4.50 -8.94
C PRO A 27 -17.97 -3.92 -8.14
N GLY A 28 -17.64 -2.64 -8.32
CA GLY A 28 -16.54 -1.98 -7.59
C GLY A 28 -16.79 -1.81 -6.08
N PHE A 29 -18.04 -1.91 -5.63
CA PHE A 29 -18.41 -1.71 -4.22
C PHE A 29 -18.58 -3.02 -3.44
N TYR A 30 -18.48 -4.17 -4.10
CA TYR A 30 -18.79 -5.47 -3.50
C TYR A 30 -17.70 -6.50 -3.76
N HIS A 31 -17.62 -7.52 -2.91
CA HIS A 31 -16.71 -8.64 -3.13
C HIS A 31 -17.09 -9.43 -4.38
N ALA A 32 -16.08 -9.86 -5.15
CA ALA A 32 -16.25 -10.62 -6.40
C ALA A 32 -17.15 -11.84 -6.23
N ASP A 33 -17.01 -12.58 -5.13
CA ASP A 33 -17.82 -13.78 -4.84
C ASP A 33 -19.31 -13.48 -4.65
N LEU A 34 -19.63 -12.32 -4.06
CA LEU A 34 -21.02 -11.90 -3.84
C LEU A 34 -21.68 -11.52 -5.17
N ILE A 35 -20.95 -10.89 -6.07
CA ILE A 35 -21.40 -10.55 -7.43
C ILE A 35 -21.65 -11.81 -8.25
N VAL A 36 -20.74 -12.79 -8.21
CA VAL A 36 -20.89 -14.07 -8.90
C VAL A 36 -22.14 -14.82 -8.42
N ARG A 37 -22.38 -14.84 -7.10
CA ARG A 37 -23.56 -15.49 -6.53
C ARG A 37 -24.85 -14.73 -6.84
N ALA A 38 -24.85 -13.40 -6.82
CA ALA A 38 -26.00 -12.59 -7.22
C ALA A 38 -26.38 -12.83 -8.70
N ARG A 39 -25.39 -12.96 -9.60
CA ARG A 39 -25.62 -13.34 -11.00
C ARG A 39 -26.26 -14.72 -11.14
N HIS A 40 -25.78 -15.70 -10.38
CA HIS A 40 -26.36 -17.04 -10.37
C HIS A 40 -27.82 -17.03 -9.87
N GLU A 41 -28.12 -16.24 -8.85
CA GLU A 41 -29.48 -16.13 -8.31
C GLU A 41 -30.43 -15.44 -9.31
N LEU A 42 -30.01 -14.36 -9.97
CA LEU A 42 -30.78 -13.73 -11.05
C LEU A 42 -31.05 -14.69 -12.21
N SER A 43 -30.05 -15.48 -12.60
CA SER A 43 -30.20 -16.51 -13.63
C SER A 43 -31.20 -17.59 -13.22
N ARG A 44 -31.18 -18.04 -11.96
CA ARG A 44 -32.19 -18.97 -11.42
C ARG A 44 -33.61 -18.41 -11.46
N ARG A 45 -33.76 -17.08 -11.33
CA ARG A 45 -35.04 -16.37 -11.42
C ARG A 45 -35.46 -16.04 -12.86
N GLY A 46 -34.69 -16.46 -13.86
CA GLY A 46 -34.99 -16.20 -15.28
C GLY A 46 -34.64 -14.78 -15.74
N ILE A 47 -33.93 -14.00 -14.93
CA ILE A 47 -33.51 -12.64 -15.26
C ILE A 47 -32.13 -12.71 -15.91
N SER A 48 -32.11 -12.53 -17.23
CA SER A 48 -30.87 -12.49 -18.00
C SER A 48 -30.19 -11.14 -17.82
N VAL A 49 -29.07 -11.10 -17.10
CA VAL A 49 -28.24 -9.90 -17.00
C VAL A 49 -27.24 -9.92 -18.15
N THR A 50 -27.36 -8.97 -19.08
CA THR A 50 -26.35 -8.76 -20.11
C THR A 50 -25.01 -8.51 -19.41
N PRO A 51 -23.97 -9.33 -19.66
CA PRO A 51 -22.67 -9.07 -19.07
C PRO A 51 -22.24 -7.66 -19.48
N PRO A 52 -21.66 -6.86 -18.55
CA PRO A 52 -21.10 -5.58 -18.95
C PRO A 52 -20.11 -5.84 -20.08
N PRO A 53 -20.07 -4.95 -21.10
CA PRO A 53 -19.10 -5.09 -22.17
C PRO A 53 -17.73 -5.30 -21.52
N PRO A 54 -16.92 -6.27 -22.01
CA PRO A 54 -15.59 -6.49 -21.47
C PRO A 54 -14.91 -5.13 -21.37
N PRO A 55 -14.26 -4.80 -20.23
CA PRO A 55 -13.54 -3.54 -20.10
C PRO A 55 -12.70 -3.43 -21.36
N ALA A 56 -12.88 -2.35 -22.12
CA ALA A 56 -12.19 -2.16 -23.37
C ALA A 56 -10.73 -2.47 -23.08
N THR A 57 -10.26 -3.62 -23.56
CA THR A 57 -8.86 -3.94 -23.57
C THR A 57 -8.30 -2.79 -24.37
N ALA A 58 -7.71 -1.82 -23.67
CA ALA A 58 -6.85 -0.84 -24.28
C ALA A 58 -5.94 -1.70 -25.13
N GLY A 59 -6.15 -1.62 -26.45
CA GLY A 59 -5.45 -2.46 -27.38
C GLY A 59 -4.00 -2.37 -26.97
N ALA A 60 -3.40 -3.52 -26.70
CA ALA A 60 -1.97 -3.63 -26.89
C ALA A 60 -1.80 -3.18 -28.35
N ALA A 61 -1.47 -1.90 -28.53
CA ALA A 61 -0.93 -1.42 -29.76
C ALA A 61 0.29 -2.31 -29.95
N GLU A 62 0.15 -3.30 -30.82
CA GLU A 62 1.29 -3.87 -31.50
C GLU A 62 2.11 -2.65 -31.92
N ALA A 63 3.30 -2.52 -31.34
CA ALA A 63 4.28 -1.59 -31.87
C ALA A 63 4.60 -2.09 -33.27
N SER A 64 3.81 -1.63 -34.24
CA SER A 64 4.18 -1.63 -35.64
C SER A 64 5.45 -0.82 -35.70
N TYR A 65 6.58 -1.51 -35.82
CA TYR A 65 7.81 -0.88 -36.25
C TYR A 65 7.53 -0.28 -37.62
N GLU A 66 7.26 1.03 -37.66
CA GLU A 66 7.35 1.81 -38.88
C GLU A 66 8.80 1.71 -39.35
N GLU A 67 9.00 0.85 -40.34
CA GLU A 67 10.22 0.70 -41.10
C GLU A 67 10.51 2.05 -41.78
N ALA A 68 11.52 2.75 -41.28
CA ALA A 68 11.92 4.05 -41.76
C ALA A 68 12.22 3.99 -43.28
N PRO A 69 11.72 4.93 -44.10
CA PRO A 69 11.93 4.88 -45.54
C PRO A 69 13.42 5.05 -45.88
N ALA A 70 13.93 4.10 -46.66
CA ALA A 70 15.25 4.14 -47.26
C ALA A 70 15.39 5.38 -48.15
N ARG A 71 16.20 6.34 -47.70
CA ARG A 71 16.48 7.59 -48.40
C ARG A 71 17.58 7.35 -49.43
N ASN A 72 17.16 7.00 -50.65
CA ASN A 72 18.01 6.89 -51.84
C ASN A 72 18.56 8.27 -52.25
N TRP A 73 19.85 8.52 -52.02
CA TRP A 73 20.59 9.62 -52.64
C TRP A 73 21.75 9.06 -53.48
N LEU A 74 21.57 9.08 -54.81
CA LEU A 74 22.63 9.09 -55.82
C LEU A 74 22.42 10.38 -56.65
N VAL A 75 23.22 11.44 -56.44
CA VAL A 75 24.37 11.90 -57.29
C VAL A 75 23.91 12.77 -58.49
N PRO A 76 24.70 13.70 -59.12
CA PRO A 76 25.89 14.49 -58.74
C PRO A 76 25.73 16.03 -58.94
N ALA A 77 26.63 16.84 -58.36
CA ALA A 77 27.11 18.06 -59.03
C ALA A 77 28.52 18.45 -58.54
N LEU A 78 29.49 18.37 -59.46
CA LEU A 78 30.77 19.07 -59.48
C LEU A 78 30.54 20.58 -59.23
N GLY A 79 31.43 21.41 -58.69
CA GLY A 79 32.87 21.38 -58.49
C GLY A 79 33.29 22.82 -58.12
N ALA A 80 34.57 23.02 -57.81
CA ALA A 80 35.22 24.30 -57.46
C ALA A 80 35.05 24.82 -56.01
N GLY A 81 35.77 24.19 -55.07
CA GLY A 81 35.96 24.75 -53.73
C GLY A 81 37.09 24.12 -52.90
N LEU A 82 38.01 23.37 -53.54
CA LEU A 82 38.89 22.42 -52.83
C LEU A 82 40.37 22.85 -52.81
N VAL A 83 40.66 24.15 -52.69
CA VAL A 83 42.04 24.64 -52.50
C VAL A 83 42.20 25.59 -51.30
N LEU A 84 41.12 26.19 -50.76
CA LEU A 84 41.22 27.07 -49.58
C LEU A 84 40.92 26.40 -48.23
N ALA A 85 40.41 25.17 -48.21
CA ALA A 85 40.11 24.44 -46.97
C ALA A 85 41.31 23.68 -46.37
N ALA A 86 42.42 23.54 -47.11
CA ALA A 86 43.57 22.75 -46.66
C ALA A 86 44.51 23.48 -45.68
N ALA A 87 44.41 24.81 -45.55
CA ALA A 87 45.28 25.57 -44.63
C ALA A 87 44.68 25.78 -43.22
N GLY A 88 43.37 25.61 -43.04
CA GLY A 88 42.69 25.81 -41.74
C GLY A 88 42.68 24.58 -40.82
N LEU A 89 43.01 23.39 -41.34
CA LEU A 89 42.94 22.13 -40.58
C LEU A 89 44.25 21.77 -39.86
N PHE A 90 45.34 22.52 -40.07
CA PHE A 90 46.64 22.22 -39.44
C PHE A 90 46.80 22.83 -38.03
N PHE A 91 45.89 23.70 -37.60
CA PHE A 91 45.91 24.34 -36.27
C PHE A 91 44.64 24.08 -35.44
N TRP A 92 43.87 23.03 -35.77
CA TRP A 92 42.78 22.62 -34.87
C TRP A 92 43.38 21.88 -33.67
N PRO A 93 43.20 22.36 -32.43
CA PRO A 93 43.67 21.66 -31.25
C PRO A 93 43.04 20.26 -31.24
N THR A 94 43.87 19.22 -31.15
CA THR A 94 43.43 17.84 -31.02
C THR A 94 42.45 17.75 -29.85
N ALA A 95 41.17 17.57 -30.17
CA ALA A 95 40.14 17.36 -29.16
C ALA A 95 40.55 16.17 -28.28
N PRO A 96 40.42 16.27 -26.95
CA PRO A 96 40.75 15.17 -26.05
C PRO A 96 39.97 13.93 -26.49
N GLN A 97 40.69 12.83 -26.67
CA GLN A 97 40.13 11.55 -27.07
C GLN A 97 38.96 11.20 -26.14
N PRO A 98 37.75 10.93 -26.65
CA PRO A 98 36.65 10.51 -25.80
C PRO A 98 37.07 9.25 -25.04
N PRO A 99 36.87 9.19 -23.71
CA PRO A 99 37.31 8.07 -22.91
C PRO A 99 36.72 6.77 -23.48
N ALA A 100 37.59 5.78 -23.67
CA ALA A 100 37.19 4.48 -24.19
C ALA A 100 36.01 3.93 -23.36
N PRO A 101 34.95 3.39 -24.00
CA PRO A 101 33.78 2.89 -23.29
C PRO A 101 34.24 1.84 -22.28
N ALA A 102 34.01 2.12 -20.99
CA ALA A 102 34.37 1.22 -19.92
C ALA A 102 33.67 -0.13 -20.14
N LYS A 103 34.45 -1.22 -20.18
CA LYS A 103 33.90 -2.57 -20.30
C LYS A 103 32.87 -2.77 -19.19
N PRO A 104 31.63 -3.20 -19.51
CA PRO A 104 30.61 -3.41 -18.50
C PRO A 104 31.14 -4.41 -17.47
N LYS A 105 31.29 -3.97 -16.22
CA LYS A 105 31.67 -4.87 -15.13
C LYS A 105 30.58 -5.95 -15.02
N PRO A 106 30.94 -7.23 -14.91
CA PRO A 106 29.97 -8.30 -14.76
C PRO A 106 29.08 -8.02 -13.54
N ALA A 107 27.77 -8.14 -13.70
CA ALA A 107 26.81 -7.94 -12.63
C ALA A 107 27.15 -8.89 -11.47
N GLN A 108 27.58 -8.34 -10.34
CA GLN A 108 27.87 -9.13 -9.15
C GLN A 108 26.54 -9.49 -8.48
N LEU A 109 26.29 -10.78 -8.32
CA LEU A 109 25.16 -11.27 -7.52
C LEU A 109 25.44 -10.94 -6.06
N VAL A 110 24.63 -10.04 -5.48
CA VAL A 110 24.70 -9.70 -4.06
C VAL A 110 23.78 -10.67 -3.32
N ALA A 111 24.34 -11.43 -2.38
CA ALA A 111 23.54 -12.24 -1.47
C ALA A 111 22.71 -11.30 -0.58
N VAL A 112 21.39 -11.33 -0.72
CA VAL A 112 20.46 -10.56 0.10
C VAL A 112 20.14 -11.39 1.34
N ALA A 113 20.50 -10.88 2.53
CA ALA A 113 20.14 -11.53 3.78
C ALA A 113 18.61 -11.60 3.92
N THR A 114 18.07 -12.81 4.10
CA THR A 114 16.64 -13.05 4.31
C THR A 114 16.38 -13.36 5.78
N HIS A 115 15.52 -12.59 6.45
CA HIS A 115 15.10 -12.91 7.80
C HIS A 115 13.93 -13.88 7.79
N MET A 116 13.98 -14.95 8.58
CA MET A 116 12.83 -15.84 8.71
C MET A 116 11.78 -15.23 9.65
N LEU A 117 10.51 -15.43 9.30
CA LEU A 117 9.40 -15.02 10.13
C LEU A 117 9.23 -16.00 11.34
N PRO A 118 9.15 -15.51 12.59
CA PRO A 118 8.96 -16.37 13.76
C PRO A 118 7.56 -17.03 13.78
N SER A 119 7.41 -18.20 14.44
CA SER A 119 6.14 -18.95 14.46
C SER A 119 5.13 -18.49 15.53
N PHE A 120 5.57 -17.76 16.58
CA PHE A 120 4.75 -17.19 17.67
C PHE A 120 3.84 -18.18 18.44
N ASP A 121 3.99 -19.50 18.27
CA ASP A 121 3.08 -20.50 18.83
C ASP A 121 3.04 -20.49 20.37
N SER A 122 4.19 -20.29 21.01
CA SER A 122 4.30 -20.22 22.47
C SER A 122 3.57 -19.00 23.03
N LEU A 123 3.76 -17.83 22.43
CA LEU A 123 3.08 -16.60 22.82
C LEU A 123 1.56 -16.72 22.64
N THR A 124 1.13 -17.22 21.49
CA THR A 124 -0.29 -17.49 21.21
C THR A 124 -0.90 -18.43 22.25
N THR A 125 -0.18 -19.48 22.64
CA THR A 125 -0.66 -20.45 23.64
C THR A 125 -0.86 -19.78 25.00
N VAL A 126 0.09 -18.94 25.44
CA VAL A 126 -0.03 -18.19 26.71
C VAL A 126 -1.24 -17.25 26.66
N GLN A 127 -1.43 -16.52 25.57
CA GLN A 127 -2.57 -15.61 25.41
C GLN A 127 -3.90 -16.38 25.49
N LEU A 128 -4.02 -17.53 24.80
CA LEU A 128 -5.21 -18.37 24.85
C LEU A 128 -5.51 -18.93 26.24
N GLN A 129 -4.50 -19.21 27.05
CA GLN A 129 -4.69 -19.67 28.43
C GLN A 129 -5.27 -18.58 29.34
N THR A 130 -4.98 -17.31 29.06
CA THR A 130 -5.50 -16.18 29.85
C THR A 130 -6.96 -15.86 29.54
N MET A 131 -7.40 -16.01 28.30
CA MET A 131 -8.73 -15.59 27.86
C MET A 131 -9.91 -16.21 28.61
N PRO A 132 -9.93 -17.51 28.98
CA PRO A 132 -11.00 -18.04 29.82
C PRO A 132 -11.21 -17.24 31.11
N THR A 133 -10.14 -16.70 31.70
CA THR A 133 -10.23 -15.96 32.96
C THR A 133 -10.91 -14.60 32.83
N THR A 134 -11.00 -14.03 31.63
CA THR A 134 -11.72 -12.79 31.35
C THR A 134 -13.23 -13.00 31.23
N LEU A 135 -13.67 -14.25 31.06
CA LEU A 135 -15.07 -14.59 30.85
C LEU A 135 -15.82 -14.79 32.19
N PRO A 136 -17.10 -14.34 32.29
CA PRO A 136 -17.94 -14.63 33.44
C PRO A 136 -18.06 -16.13 33.72
N ALA A 137 -18.16 -16.52 35.00
CA ALA A 137 -18.25 -17.93 35.39
C ALA A 137 -19.43 -18.67 34.73
N ALA A 138 -20.57 -18.00 34.55
CA ALA A 138 -21.73 -18.54 33.85
C ALA A 138 -21.43 -18.85 32.37
N GLU A 139 -20.71 -17.97 31.67
CA GLU A 139 -20.36 -18.20 30.26
C GLU A 139 -19.28 -19.28 30.10
N ARG A 140 -18.38 -19.43 31.09
CA ARG A 140 -17.37 -20.51 31.11
C ARG A 140 -17.97 -21.91 31.24
N ALA A 141 -19.18 -22.05 31.80
CA ALA A 141 -19.84 -23.34 31.93
C ALA A 141 -20.25 -23.92 30.56
N ASP A 142 -20.46 -23.07 29.55
CA ASP A 142 -20.74 -23.49 28.18
C ASP A 142 -19.44 -23.85 27.44
N THR A 143 -18.98 -25.08 27.67
CA THR A 143 -17.74 -25.61 27.08
C THR A 143 -17.75 -25.64 25.55
N THR A 144 -18.92 -25.69 24.92
CA THR A 144 -19.05 -25.71 23.45
C THR A 144 -18.85 -24.31 22.87
N ALA A 145 -19.53 -23.31 23.41
CA ALA A 145 -19.32 -21.91 23.03
C ALA A 145 -17.87 -21.48 23.31
N GLN A 146 -17.34 -21.83 24.49
CA GLN A 146 -15.96 -21.53 24.87
C GLN A 146 -14.94 -22.14 23.90
N ARG A 147 -15.11 -23.41 23.51
CA ARG A 147 -14.20 -24.05 22.53
C ARG A 147 -14.21 -23.33 21.20
N LYS A 148 -15.39 -22.98 20.67
CA LYS A 148 -15.52 -22.23 19.41
C LYS A 148 -14.86 -20.86 19.50
N PHE A 149 -15.10 -20.16 20.60
CA PHE A 149 -14.48 -18.87 20.88
C PHE A 149 -12.95 -18.97 20.89
N LEU A 150 -12.37 -19.95 21.59
CA LEU A 150 -10.91 -20.14 21.65
C LEU A 150 -10.30 -20.52 20.29
N ILE A 151 -11.03 -21.22 19.42
CA ILE A 151 -10.57 -21.49 18.04
C ILE A 151 -10.48 -20.20 17.24
N LEU A 152 -11.47 -19.31 17.35
CA LEU A 152 -11.46 -18.01 16.67
C LEU A 152 -10.36 -17.10 17.25
N ALA A 153 -10.25 -17.06 18.57
CA ALA A 153 -9.22 -16.32 19.27
C ALA A 153 -7.80 -16.79 18.89
N ARG A 154 -7.59 -18.09 18.65
CA ARG A 154 -6.30 -18.62 18.20
C ARG A 154 -5.91 -18.02 16.86
N ARG A 155 -6.82 -18.04 15.88
CA ARG A 155 -6.60 -17.47 14.55
C ARG A 155 -6.29 -15.98 14.64
N PHE A 156 -7.00 -15.27 15.52
CA PHE A 156 -6.76 -13.87 15.81
C PHE A 156 -5.34 -13.64 16.35
N TRP A 157 -4.93 -14.36 17.39
CA TRP A 157 -3.61 -14.17 18.01
C TRP A 157 -2.45 -14.55 17.09
N GLU A 158 -2.60 -15.60 16.28
CA GLU A 158 -1.61 -15.98 15.27
C GLU A 158 -1.41 -14.89 14.20
N ALA A 159 -2.49 -14.20 13.80
CA ALA A 159 -2.42 -13.11 12.85
C ALA A 159 -1.87 -11.83 13.49
N GLU A 160 -2.34 -11.50 14.71
CA GLU A 160 -1.95 -10.28 15.43
C GLU A 160 -0.49 -10.32 15.87
N ASN A 161 -0.01 -11.42 16.44
CA ASN A 161 1.39 -11.51 16.88
C ASN A 161 2.36 -11.34 15.70
N GLN A 162 2.02 -11.93 14.54
CA GLN A 162 2.79 -11.76 13.32
C GLN A 162 2.74 -10.31 12.80
N SER A 163 1.57 -9.68 12.83
CA SER A 163 1.39 -8.30 12.39
C SER A 163 2.12 -7.30 13.28
N SER A 164 2.07 -7.52 14.60
CA SER A 164 2.81 -6.73 15.60
C SER A 164 4.32 -6.84 15.34
N TYR A 165 4.84 -8.05 15.10
CA TYR A 165 6.25 -8.23 14.78
C TYR A 165 6.66 -7.47 13.51
N LEU A 166 5.86 -7.54 12.46
CA LEU A 166 6.15 -6.81 11.21
C LEU A 166 6.13 -5.30 11.44
N PHE A 167 5.20 -4.80 12.25
CA PHE A 167 5.18 -3.39 12.64
C PHE A 167 6.44 -3.02 13.43
N ASP A 168 6.89 -3.86 14.36
CA ASP A 168 8.11 -3.63 15.13
C ASP A 168 9.36 -3.63 14.23
N GLN A 169 9.42 -4.47 13.19
CA GLN A 169 10.48 -4.43 12.18
C GLN A 169 10.48 -3.13 11.39
N VAL A 170 9.30 -2.61 11.04
CA VAL A 170 9.16 -1.31 10.36
C VAL A 170 9.65 -0.18 11.26
N VAL A 171 9.25 -0.17 12.54
CA VAL A 171 9.68 0.84 13.52
C VAL A 171 11.19 0.77 13.77
N ALA A 172 11.78 -0.43 13.75
CA ALA A 172 13.22 -0.63 13.90
C ALA A 172 14.01 -0.40 12.60
N GLU A 173 13.36 0.00 11.49
CA GLU A 173 13.96 0.16 10.17
C GLU A 173 14.65 -1.10 9.64
N LYS A 174 14.18 -2.28 10.06
CA LYS A 174 14.71 -3.60 9.70
C LYS A 174 13.94 -4.27 8.57
N THR A 175 13.29 -3.49 7.70
CA THR A 175 12.57 -4.04 6.54
C THR A 175 13.55 -4.44 5.42
N ASP A 176 13.55 -5.70 5.02
CA ASP A 176 14.35 -6.22 3.90
C ASP A 176 13.46 -6.54 2.67
N ALA A 177 14.06 -7.10 1.62
CA ALA A 177 13.36 -7.47 0.39
C ALA A 177 12.24 -8.52 0.58
N THR A 178 12.25 -9.26 1.70
CA THR A 178 11.23 -10.27 2.03
C THR A 178 10.01 -9.67 2.72
N PHE A 179 10.09 -8.41 3.17
CA PHE A 179 9.02 -7.74 3.92
C PHE A 179 7.65 -7.82 3.24
N PRO A 180 7.48 -7.53 1.93
CA PRO A 180 6.18 -7.67 1.27
C PRO A 180 5.61 -9.10 1.33
N GLY A 181 6.47 -10.11 1.18
CA GLY A 181 6.06 -11.52 1.28
C GLY A 181 5.59 -11.89 2.69
N HIS A 182 6.28 -11.40 3.72
CA HIS A 182 5.83 -11.60 5.11
C HIS A 182 4.50 -10.90 5.41
N VAL A 183 4.28 -9.72 4.85
CA VAL A 183 3.00 -9.02 4.94
C VAL A 183 1.89 -9.84 4.26
N ASP A 184 2.14 -10.42 3.08
CA ASP A 184 1.17 -11.27 2.39
C ASP A 184 0.77 -12.50 3.23
N ILE A 185 1.73 -13.13 3.93
CA ILE A 185 1.45 -14.23 4.87
C ILE A 185 0.55 -13.75 6.02
N ALA A 186 0.81 -12.57 6.59
CA ALA A 186 0.00 -12.02 7.67
C ALA A 186 -1.43 -11.68 7.19
N LEU A 187 -1.54 -11.08 6.01
CA LEU A 187 -2.83 -10.77 5.38
C LEU A 187 -3.65 -12.05 5.10
N ASP A 188 -3.02 -13.14 4.67
CA ASP A 188 -3.72 -14.41 4.49
C ASP A 188 -4.31 -14.95 5.81
N LYS A 189 -3.55 -14.86 6.92
CA LYS A 189 -4.06 -15.22 8.25
C LYS A 189 -5.27 -14.36 8.65
N TRP A 190 -5.22 -13.05 8.40
CA TRP A 190 -6.36 -12.16 8.64
C TRP A 190 -7.58 -12.53 7.80
N ARG A 191 -7.40 -12.85 6.51
CA ARG A 191 -8.50 -13.30 5.63
C ARG A 191 -9.14 -14.60 6.13
N ARG A 192 -8.35 -15.55 6.62
CA ARG A 192 -8.86 -16.80 7.22
C ARG A 192 -9.66 -16.55 8.50
N LEU A 193 -9.26 -15.55 9.30
CA LEU A 193 -10.06 -15.11 10.45
C LEU A 193 -11.36 -14.46 9.98
N THR A 194 -11.31 -13.43 9.12
CA THR A 194 -12.51 -12.70 8.69
C THR A 194 -13.51 -13.60 8.00
N SER A 195 -13.07 -14.53 7.15
CA SER A 195 -13.94 -15.56 6.57
C SER A 195 -14.61 -16.44 7.63
N ALA A 196 -13.93 -16.75 8.74
CA ALA A 196 -14.52 -17.50 9.83
C ALA A 196 -15.51 -16.67 10.67
N LEU A 197 -15.31 -15.36 10.75
CA LEU A 197 -16.19 -14.43 11.47
C LEU A 197 -17.51 -14.17 10.76
N VAL A 198 -17.60 -14.41 9.44
CA VAL A 198 -18.84 -14.31 8.67
C VAL A 198 -19.91 -15.30 9.14
N TYR A 199 -19.51 -16.45 9.70
CA TYR A 199 -20.44 -17.46 10.18
C TYR A 199 -21.10 -17.02 11.48
N SER A 200 -22.42 -17.28 11.61
CA SER A 200 -23.14 -17.06 12.85
C SER A 200 -22.73 -18.10 13.90
N HIS A 201 -21.93 -17.68 14.87
CA HIS A 201 -21.54 -18.53 15.99
C HIS A 201 -22.54 -18.33 17.13
N ARG A 202 -23.13 -19.42 17.63
CA ARG A 202 -23.88 -19.40 18.90
C ARG A 202 -22.87 -19.25 20.05
N LEU A 203 -22.51 -18.01 20.35
CA LEU A 203 -21.61 -17.63 21.43
C LEU A 203 -22.38 -16.85 22.50
N GLN A 204 -21.83 -16.86 23.71
CA GLN A 204 -22.37 -16.08 24.82
C GLN A 204 -22.09 -14.57 24.62
N PRO A 205 -22.84 -13.67 25.27
CA PRO A 205 -22.75 -12.23 25.02
C PRO A 205 -21.35 -11.62 25.22
N THR A 206 -20.60 -12.03 26.25
CA THR A 206 -19.24 -11.51 26.47
C THR A 206 -18.28 -11.99 25.38
N MET A 207 -18.36 -13.26 25.00
CA MET A 207 -17.58 -13.82 23.88
C MET A 207 -17.88 -13.10 22.55
N LEU A 208 -19.15 -12.77 22.26
CA LEU A 208 -19.54 -12.01 21.07
C LEU A 208 -18.94 -10.60 21.08
N ARG A 209 -18.93 -9.94 22.24
CA ARG A 209 -18.31 -8.62 22.40
C ARG A 209 -16.80 -8.67 22.15
N GLU A 210 -16.09 -9.65 22.73
CA GLU A 210 -14.65 -9.84 22.49
C GLU A 210 -14.38 -10.17 21.01
N LEU A 211 -15.24 -10.98 20.38
CA LEU A 211 -15.13 -11.29 18.95
C LEU A 211 -15.31 -10.05 18.06
N SER A 212 -16.24 -9.15 18.41
CA SER A 212 -16.42 -7.87 17.73
C SER A 212 -15.17 -6.99 17.84
N GLN A 213 -14.51 -6.97 19.00
CA GLN A 213 -13.23 -6.27 19.17
C GLN A 213 -12.13 -6.88 18.30
N MET A 214 -12.03 -8.22 18.23
CA MET A 214 -11.09 -8.89 17.33
C MET A 214 -11.33 -8.56 15.86
N HIS A 215 -12.61 -8.49 15.45
CA HIS A 215 -12.98 -8.08 14.09
C HIS A 215 -12.52 -6.65 13.80
N HIS A 216 -12.74 -5.72 14.75
CA HIS A 216 -12.30 -4.33 14.58
C HIS A 216 -10.77 -4.21 14.45
N VAL A 217 -10.01 -4.94 15.29
CA VAL A 217 -8.55 -5.04 15.16
C VAL A 217 -8.15 -5.60 13.79
N ALA A 218 -8.83 -6.65 13.33
CA ALA A 218 -8.55 -7.27 12.03
C ALA A 218 -8.71 -6.27 10.88
N THR A 219 -9.78 -5.45 10.88
CA THR A 219 -9.97 -4.40 9.88
C THR A 219 -8.81 -3.40 9.89
N ILE A 220 -8.42 -2.90 11.06
CA ILE A 220 -7.32 -1.93 11.17
C ILE A 220 -5.99 -2.56 10.69
N ARG A 221 -5.72 -3.81 11.07
CA ARG A 221 -4.49 -4.51 10.68
C ARG A 221 -4.42 -4.80 9.19
N VAL A 222 -5.50 -5.23 8.57
CA VAL A 222 -5.53 -5.45 7.11
C VAL A 222 -5.21 -4.15 6.38
N THR A 223 -5.92 -3.05 6.70
CA THR A 223 -5.71 -1.75 6.07
C THR A 223 -4.28 -1.23 6.26
N THR A 224 -3.75 -1.32 7.48
CA THR A 224 -2.38 -0.84 7.79
C THR A 224 -1.31 -1.68 7.10
N LEU A 225 -1.43 -3.01 7.09
CA LEU A 225 -0.50 -3.89 6.39
C LEU A 225 -0.51 -3.68 4.88
N GLU A 226 -1.69 -3.51 4.26
CA GLU A 226 -1.78 -3.21 2.84
C GLU A 226 -1.13 -1.87 2.49
N ALA A 227 -1.37 -0.84 3.29
CA ALA A 227 -0.71 0.46 3.14
C ALA A 227 0.81 0.35 3.25
N GLN A 228 1.31 -0.36 4.27
CA GLN A 228 2.74 -0.59 4.48
C GLN A 228 3.40 -1.34 3.32
N ARG A 229 2.76 -2.42 2.84
CA ARG A 229 3.24 -3.21 1.70
C ARG A 229 3.28 -2.35 0.43
N ASN A 230 2.25 -1.56 0.17
CA ASN A 230 2.18 -0.71 -1.01
C ASN A 230 3.24 0.40 -0.94
N ALA A 231 3.39 1.05 0.23
CA ALA A 231 4.43 2.05 0.48
C ALA A 231 5.83 1.47 0.22
N TYR A 232 6.11 0.27 0.74
CA TYR A 232 7.38 -0.42 0.49
C TYR A 232 7.62 -0.63 -1.02
N LYS A 233 6.63 -1.13 -1.76
CA LYS A 233 6.74 -1.42 -3.20
C LYS A 233 7.05 -0.20 -4.05
N VAL A 234 6.52 0.97 -3.68
CA VAL A 234 6.76 2.23 -4.40
C VAL A 234 7.94 3.03 -3.83
N GLY A 235 8.67 2.48 -2.85
CA GLY A 235 9.79 3.16 -2.21
C GLY A 235 9.40 4.30 -1.27
N ALA A 236 8.13 4.44 -0.92
CA ALA A 236 7.63 5.41 0.06
C ALA A 236 7.98 4.98 1.51
N PRO A 237 7.89 5.89 2.50
CA PRO A 237 8.11 5.51 3.89
C PRO A 237 7.02 4.55 4.34
N VAL A 238 7.42 3.39 4.85
CA VAL A 238 6.51 2.35 5.33
C VAL A 238 5.84 2.78 6.64
N LEU A 239 6.56 3.53 7.48
CA LEU A 239 6.03 4.10 8.72
C LEU A 239 5.57 5.54 8.48
N ASN A 240 4.35 5.85 8.91
CA ASN A 240 3.83 7.20 8.98
C ASN A 240 3.00 7.38 10.26
N GLU A 241 2.65 8.62 10.60
CA GLU A 241 1.92 8.95 11.83
C GLU A 241 0.58 8.21 11.93
N TYR A 242 -0.12 8.07 10.79
CA TYR A 242 -1.39 7.33 10.74
C TYR A 242 -1.20 5.86 11.10
N ALA A 243 -0.20 5.17 10.54
CA ALA A 243 0.11 3.78 10.85
C ALA A 243 0.46 3.59 12.34
N MET A 244 1.15 4.56 12.94
CA MET A 244 1.45 4.56 14.37
C MET A 244 0.21 4.73 15.23
N LEU A 245 -0.66 5.68 14.90
CA LEU A 245 -1.93 5.89 15.60
C LEU A 245 -2.83 4.66 15.53
N MET A 246 -2.89 4.01 14.37
CA MET A 246 -3.63 2.77 14.18
C MET A 246 -3.04 1.62 15.01
N ASN A 247 -1.71 1.50 15.05
CA ASN A 247 -1.05 0.51 15.90
C ASN A 247 -1.34 0.76 17.39
N ASP A 248 -1.35 2.00 17.85
CA ASP A 248 -1.68 2.35 19.24
C ASP A 248 -3.13 1.96 19.60
N SER A 249 -4.05 2.17 18.68
CA SER A 249 -5.45 1.74 18.82
C SER A 249 -5.55 0.22 18.94
N VAL A 250 -4.78 -0.52 18.12
CA VAL A 250 -4.70 -1.98 18.20
C VAL A 250 -4.09 -2.44 19.53
N LEU A 251 -3.00 -1.83 20.00
CA LEU A 251 -2.38 -2.17 21.28
C LEU A 251 -3.34 -1.97 22.45
N TYR A 252 -4.11 -0.88 22.45
CA TYR A 252 -5.15 -0.63 23.45
C TYR A 252 -6.22 -1.74 23.46
N MET A 253 -6.74 -2.11 22.28
CA MET A 253 -7.73 -3.19 22.16
C MET A 253 -7.16 -4.56 22.53
N ARG A 254 -5.90 -4.82 22.18
CA ARG A 254 -5.18 -6.04 22.54
C ARG A 254 -5.10 -6.20 24.05
N GLN A 255 -4.77 -5.13 24.76
CA GLN A 255 -4.73 -5.13 26.22
C GLN A 255 -6.12 -5.34 26.82
N ALA A 256 -7.17 -4.80 26.20
CA ALA A 256 -8.54 -5.06 26.62
C ALA A 256 -8.92 -6.54 26.49
N LEU A 257 -8.58 -7.19 25.37
CA LEU A 257 -8.80 -8.62 25.13
C LEU A 257 -8.03 -9.53 26.10
N LEU A 258 -6.88 -9.07 26.60
CA LEU A 258 -6.08 -9.79 27.61
C LEU A 258 -6.51 -9.48 29.04
N GLY A 259 -7.62 -8.76 29.24
CA GLY A 259 -8.14 -8.43 30.56
C GLY A 259 -7.28 -7.44 31.35
N VAL A 260 -6.36 -6.72 30.70
CA VAL A 260 -5.54 -5.69 31.37
C VAL A 260 -6.47 -4.61 31.92
N PRO A 261 -6.35 -4.21 33.21
CA PRO A 261 -7.19 -3.16 33.80
C PRO A 261 -7.07 -1.83 33.04
N VAL A 262 -8.17 -1.10 32.89
CA VAL A 262 -8.20 0.18 32.13
C VAL A 262 -7.13 1.17 32.60
N ALA A 263 -6.86 1.24 33.91
CA ALA A 263 -5.83 2.11 34.48
C ALA A 263 -4.39 1.77 34.08
N GLN A 264 -4.15 0.53 33.63
CA GLN A 264 -2.83 0.03 33.21
C GLN A 264 -2.70 -0.06 31.68
N ARG A 265 -3.75 0.27 30.93
CA ARG A 265 -3.71 0.24 29.47
C ARG A 265 -2.90 1.41 28.92
N LEU A 266 -2.14 1.14 27.87
CA LEU A 266 -1.51 2.17 27.07
C LEU A 266 -2.62 3.03 26.45
N LYS A 267 -2.53 4.34 26.67
CA LYS A 267 -3.47 5.26 26.03
C LYS A 267 -3.11 5.38 24.54
N PRO A 268 -4.09 5.39 23.62
CA PRO A 268 -3.82 5.65 22.22
C PRO A 268 -3.00 6.94 22.03
N GLY A 269 -1.99 6.90 21.17
CA GLY A 269 -1.07 8.01 20.88
C GLY A 269 0.14 8.13 21.82
N THR A 270 0.29 7.26 22.82
CA THR A 270 1.46 7.27 23.71
C THR A 270 2.74 6.84 23.02
N VAL A 271 2.68 5.79 22.19
CA VAL A 271 3.84 5.32 21.43
C VAL A 271 4.14 6.33 20.32
N THR A 272 3.10 6.85 19.64
CA THR A 272 3.27 7.92 18.65
C THR A 272 4.04 9.10 19.22
N LYS A 273 3.71 9.59 20.42
CA LYS A 273 4.43 10.72 21.04
C LYS A 273 5.89 10.42 21.37
N THR A 274 6.21 9.17 21.68
CA THR A 274 7.57 8.76 22.05
C THR A 274 8.46 8.66 20.81
N HIS A 275 7.89 8.20 19.69
CA HIS A 275 8.58 8.03 18.42
C HIS A 275 8.44 9.25 17.48
N ALA A 276 7.55 10.20 17.73
CA ALA A 276 7.44 11.47 17.01
C ALA A 276 8.64 12.42 17.18
N ARG A 277 9.69 11.98 17.89
CA ARG A 277 11.03 12.57 17.77
C ARG A 277 11.79 12.15 16.51
N VAL A 278 11.29 11.17 15.77
CA VAL A 278 11.68 10.95 14.37
C VAL A 278 11.04 12.11 13.58
N ALA A 279 11.88 13.03 13.09
CA ALA A 279 11.45 14.25 12.44
C ALA A 279 10.34 13.96 11.40
N PRO A 280 9.25 14.73 11.36
CA PRO A 280 8.20 14.52 10.35
C PRO A 280 8.82 14.75 8.98
N ALA A 281 9.18 13.67 8.29
CA ALA A 281 9.73 13.71 6.94
C ALA A 281 8.69 14.17 5.90
N MET A 282 7.43 14.32 6.34
CA MET A 282 6.29 14.76 5.58
C MET A 282 5.51 15.79 6.40
N GLN A 283 5.33 17.00 5.87
CA GLN A 283 4.45 18.02 6.43
C GLN A 283 3.26 18.22 5.49
N ILE A 284 2.04 18.10 6.02
CA ILE A 284 0.83 18.47 5.30
C ILE A 284 0.60 19.95 5.56
N LEU A 285 0.65 20.75 4.51
CA LEU A 285 0.42 22.18 4.58
C LEU A 285 -0.82 22.52 3.75
N THR A 286 -1.53 23.58 4.13
CA THR A 286 -2.60 24.18 3.32
C THR A 286 -2.05 25.18 2.30
N GLU A 287 -0.79 25.62 2.48
CA GLU A 287 -0.13 26.60 1.64
C GLU A 287 1.22 26.06 1.16
N LEU A 288 1.68 26.57 0.02
CA LEU A 288 3.01 26.25 -0.49
C LEU A 288 4.07 26.78 0.49
N PRO A 289 5.11 25.98 0.82
CA PRO A 289 6.17 26.45 1.69
C PRO A 289 6.91 27.63 1.04
N PRO A 290 7.39 28.62 1.83
CA PRO A 290 8.16 29.73 1.30
C PRO A 290 9.46 29.23 0.64
N THR A 291 9.81 29.83 -0.49
CA THR A 291 11.01 29.49 -1.25
C THR A 291 12.26 29.88 -0.49
N ARG A 292 13.34 29.13 -0.68
CA ARG A 292 14.65 29.41 -0.09
C ARG A 292 15.69 29.48 -1.21
N PRO A 293 16.51 30.55 -1.29
CA PRO A 293 17.57 30.63 -2.28
C PRO A 293 18.50 29.42 -2.22
N GLY A 294 18.78 28.82 -3.38
CA GLY A 294 19.65 27.63 -3.48
C GLY A 294 18.99 26.30 -3.12
N HIS A 295 17.68 26.27 -2.84
CA HIS A 295 16.90 25.04 -2.70
C HIS A 295 15.98 24.87 -3.92
N ASN A 296 16.17 23.78 -4.67
CA ASN A 296 15.38 23.47 -5.86
C ASN A 296 14.52 22.23 -5.63
N PRO A 297 13.40 22.33 -4.87
CA PRO A 297 12.54 21.19 -4.63
C PRO A 297 11.82 20.78 -5.91
N VAL A 298 11.54 19.49 -6.06
CA VAL A 298 10.73 18.99 -7.19
C VAL A 298 9.25 19.18 -6.87
N TYR A 299 8.48 19.72 -7.80
CA TYR A 299 7.03 19.85 -7.66
C TYR A 299 6.34 18.67 -8.34
N VAL A 300 5.26 18.17 -7.75
CA VAL A 300 4.43 17.11 -8.33
C VAL A 300 2.99 17.58 -8.29
N LEU A 301 2.39 17.87 -9.44
CA LEU A 301 0.99 18.29 -9.56
C LEU A 301 0.18 17.13 -10.15
N ASP A 302 -0.70 16.53 -9.35
CA ASP A 302 -1.56 15.41 -9.77
C ASP A 302 -0.80 14.25 -10.43
N GLY A 303 0.43 14.02 -9.96
CA GLY A 303 1.33 12.98 -10.47
C GLY A 303 2.28 13.44 -11.58
N GLU A 304 2.07 14.62 -12.16
CA GLU A 304 3.00 15.21 -13.14
C GLU A 304 4.18 15.89 -12.41
N LEU A 305 5.39 15.52 -12.80
CA LEU A 305 6.61 16.00 -12.15
C LEU A 305 7.15 17.24 -12.84
N LEU A 306 7.14 18.36 -12.12
CA LEU A 306 7.49 19.69 -12.60
C LEU A 306 8.78 20.17 -11.91
N ALA A 307 9.68 20.76 -12.69
CA ALA A 307 10.92 21.34 -12.16
C ALA A 307 10.63 22.72 -11.55
N SER A 308 11.25 23.03 -10.40
CA SER A 308 11.29 24.40 -9.87
C SER A 308 12.18 25.29 -10.73
N ASP A 309 12.06 26.61 -10.55
CA ASP A 309 13.07 27.53 -11.06
C ASP A 309 14.45 27.20 -10.43
N PRO A 310 15.51 27.03 -11.23
CA PRO A 310 16.80 26.58 -10.73
C PRO A 310 17.59 27.64 -9.94
N GLN A 311 17.23 28.93 -10.05
CA GLN A 311 17.89 30.03 -9.35
C GLN A 311 17.14 30.41 -8.08
N THR A 312 15.82 30.50 -8.15
CA THR A 312 14.98 31.00 -7.05
C THR A 312 14.37 29.89 -6.19
N GLY A 313 14.27 28.67 -6.73
CA GLY A 313 13.53 27.58 -6.10
C GLY A 313 12.01 27.77 -6.19
N GLU A 314 11.53 28.72 -6.98
CA GLU A 314 10.11 29.02 -7.11
C GLU A 314 9.32 27.88 -7.74
N ALA A 315 8.07 27.78 -7.31
CA ALA A 315 7.13 26.84 -7.86
C ALA A 315 6.87 27.15 -9.34
N PRO A 316 6.75 26.12 -10.20
CA PRO A 316 6.47 26.30 -11.62
C PRO A 316 5.14 27.03 -11.82
N SER A 317 5.02 27.77 -12.92
CA SER A 317 3.85 28.61 -13.21
C SER A 317 2.51 27.87 -13.18
N GLN A 318 2.52 26.57 -13.47
CA GLN A 318 1.38 25.68 -13.40
C GLN A 318 0.84 25.56 -11.96
N VAL A 319 1.73 25.53 -10.97
CA VAL A 319 1.40 25.41 -9.55
C VAL A 319 1.03 26.77 -8.97
N THR A 320 1.72 27.84 -9.36
CA THR A 320 1.45 29.19 -8.82
C THR A 320 0.15 29.82 -9.33
N ARG A 321 -0.36 29.36 -10.47
CA ARG A 321 -1.64 29.83 -11.03
C ARG A 321 -2.86 29.07 -10.51
N LEU A 322 -2.70 28.03 -9.70
CA LEU A 322 -3.81 27.29 -9.12
C LEU A 322 -4.62 28.18 -8.17
N ASP A 323 -5.94 28.14 -8.27
CA ASP A 323 -6.81 28.73 -7.27
C ASP A 323 -6.67 27.92 -5.96
N PRO A 324 -6.41 28.56 -4.80
CA PRO A 324 -6.39 27.86 -3.52
C PRO A 324 -7.66 27.04 -3.24
N ALA A 325 -8.81 27.42 -3.80
CA ALA A 325 -10.06 26.67 -3.67
C ALA A 325 -10.04 25.32 -4.38
N ASP A 326 -9.19 25.14 -5.39
CA ASP A 326 -9.07 23.90 -6.18
C ASP A 326 -8.05 22.91 -5.58
N ILE A 327 -7.25 23.35 -4.60
CA ILE A 327 -6.25 22.50 -3.95
C ILE A 327 -6.96 21.62 -2.90
N GLU A 328 -6.84 20.30 -3.06
CA GLU A 328 -7.29 19.34 -2.06
C GLU A 328 -6.25 19.22 -0.94
N ARG A 329 -4.96 19.09 -1.32
CA ARG A 329 -3.87 18.83 -0.37
C ARG A 329 -2.50 19.24 -0.92
N VAL A 330 -1.66 19.83 -0.06
CA VAL A 330 -0.22 20.01 -0.31
C VAL A 330 0.58 19.18 0.68
N THR A 331 1.50 18.36 0.16
CA THR A 331 2.37 17.47 0.94
C THR A 331 3.82 17.82 0.65
N VAL A 332 4.57 18.26 1.67
CA VAL A 332 5.99 18.59 1.55
C VAL A 332 6.82 17.42 2.07
N LEU A 333 7.69 16.88 1.21
CA LEU A 333 8.66 15.84 1.55
C LEU A 333 10.04 16.46 1.80
N GLY A 334 10.68 16.01 2.89
CA GLY A 334 12.08 16.33 3.16
C GLY A 334 13.06 15.76 2.13
N PRO A 335 14.29 16.29 2.03
CA PRO A 335 15.31 15.87 1.06
C PRO A 335 15.50 14.36 0.90
N GLU A 336 15.70 13.64 2.01
CA GLU A 336 15.96 12.20 1.98
C GLU A 336 14.78 11.41 1.38
N MET A 337 13.56 11.73 1.81
CA MET A 337 12.35 11.09 1.32
C MET A 337 12.04 11.45 -0.13
N ALA A 338 12.31 12.70 -0.51
CA ALA A 338 12.12 13.17 -1.86
C ALA A 338 13.09 12.50 -2.84
N VAL A 339 14.38 12.36 -2.48
CA VAL A 339 15.37 11.61 -3.31
C VAL A 339 14.96 10.16 -3.48
N ARG A 340 14.50 9.52 -2.40
CA ARG A 340 14.05 8.13 -2.45
C ARG A 340 12.84 7.94 -3.38
N THR A 341 11.92 8.91 -3.41
CA THR A 341 10.67 8.82 -4.17
C THR A 341 10.83 9.25 -5.63
N PHE A 342 11.57 10.35 -5.88
CA PHE A 342 11.63 11.02 -7.20
C PHE A 342 13.02 11.01 -7.84
N GLY A 343 13.99 10.37 -7.19
CA GLY A 343 15.37 10.24 -7.62
C GLY A 343 16.26 11.44 -7.24
N PRO A 344 17.54 11.43 -7.65
CA PRO A 344 18.55 12.42 -7.25
C PRO A 344 18.19 13.88 -7.52
N ARG A 345 17.33 14.13 -8.52
CA ARG A 345 16.81 15.47 -8.82
C ARG A 345 16.07 16.12 -7.65
N ALA A 346 15.49 15.34 -6.74
CA ALA A 346 14.75 15.82 -5.59
C ALA A 346 15.60 15.95 -4.31
N HIS A 347 16.91 16.13 -4.45
CA HIS A 347 17.86 16.32 -3.34
C HIS A 347 17.56 17.54 -2.44
N SER A 348 16.77 18.49 -2.90
CA SER A 348 16.33 19.65 -2.13
C SER A 348 14.94 19.48 -1.49
N GLY A 349 14.32 18.30 -1.61
CA GLY A 349 12.95 18.04 -1.17
C GLY A 349 11.97 17.93 -2.35
N ALA A 350 10.70 17.66 -2.04
CA ALA A 350 9.63 17.67 -3.02
C ALA A 350 8.33 18.25 -2.44
N VAL A 351 7.53 18.88 -3.28
CA VAL A 351 6.21 19.42 -2.94
C VAL A 351 5.18 18.76 -3.83
N ILE A 352 4.32 17.94 -3.25
CA ILE A 352 3.24 17.22 -3.94
C ILE A 352 1.95 18.01 -3.73
N VAL A 353 1.35 18.46 -4.81
CA VAL A 353 0.07 19.16 -4.86
C VAL A 353 -0.96 18.23 -5.48
N THR A 354 -2.10 18.07 -4.81
CA THR A 354 -3.25 17.33 -5.29
C THR A 354 -4.44 18.27 -5.38
N THR A 355 -5.08 18.36 -6.54
CA THR A 355 -6.32 19.13 -6.73
C THR A 355 -7.57 18.30 -6.41
N LYS A 356 -8.70 18.96 -6.19
CA LYS A 356 -9.99 18.34 -5.83
C LYS A 356 -10.66 17.54 -6.94
#